data_AF-K2EDT5-F1
#
_entry.id   AF-K2EDT5-F1
#
_cell.length_a   1.000
_cell.length_b   1.000
_cell.length_c   1.000
_cell.angle_alpha   90.00
_cell.angle_beta   90.00
_cell.angle_gamma   90.00
#
_symmetry.space_group_name_H-M   'P 1'
#
loop_
_entity.id
_entity.type
_entity.pdbx_description
1 polymer ?
#
loop_
_entity_poly.entity_id
_entity_poly.type
_entity_poly.pdbx_seq_one_letter_code
_entity_poly.pdbx_strand_id
1 'polypeptide(L)'
;MAKVGFFTAVSFGDQPKSCTQSMFETVDSYFYLGGKKAYVIPGHAQQGIEGAVLAKDSPAFVITALKVISYLTVALPVVMLIAKAILRSIHSFHIVDVKQKLEEGIDISQDTIEKIQVLMPKIRDRQNQDDQEIVRYTSKSVFSLRSVPNLIFKSVGDADGRVENMVKAKEVCLAHQLGLLIIPHAKKFHVDGRTLIAEECFDVQQHESAQERLYSELSGLNETTRQLATFIAKTGFSDVEWRNMPIIDDAPVFQGSRRVALVDLEEMDSPEIGIFGGGLGRRGLIRCLSSEEQIDIALAEAGRHGIVNQYVTPAQVKARRIDEVQNYEQLQRFYVRNGILENARKPIQVDDLSTLGLNLDEQGDLRIPEVRSNASDGEASEYRHQPITLRDAVIDVIAQINDAINKTSENASIKGKRYILLNTHHSRRLQDYHRLGLPEDKVFVTEEEENQIWLRRIINALVAKGHLFKLDKVNGHGYFIQA
;
A
#
# COMPACT_ATOMS: atom_id res chain seq x y z
N MET A 1 12.93 31.27 20.16
CA MET A 1 13.34 29.87 19.88
C MET A 1 13.32 29.09 21.17
N ALA A 2 12.64 27.95 21.21
CA ALA A 2 12.73 27.03 22.35
C ALA A 2 14.13 26.40 22.39
N LYS A 3 14.71 26.25 23.58
CA LYS A 3 16.03 25.62 23.79
C LYS A 3 15.86 24.18 24.24
N VAL A 4 16.84 23.33 23.92
CA VAL A 4 16.89 21.97 24.49
C VAL A 4 17.13 22.08 26.00
N GLY A 5 16.23 21.50 26.80
CA GLY A 5 16.37 21.47 28.26
C GLY A 5 17.65 20.75 28.71
N PHE A 6 18.15 21.08 29.91
CA PHE A 6 19.40 20.50 30.41
C PHE A 6 19.34 18.97 30.49
N PHE A 7 18.23 18.40 30.96
CA PHE A 7 18.04 16.94 31.08
C PHE A 7 17.46 16.27 29.84
N THR A 8 17.14 17.02 28.79
CA THR A 8 16.72 16.44 27.52
C THR A 8 17.95 15.94 26.79
N ALA A 9 18.16 14.63 26.73
CA ALA A 9 19.32 14.05 26.06
C ALA A 9 19.36 14.43 24.58
N VAL A 10 20.56 14.66 24.04
CA VAL A 10 20.77 14.91 22.61
C VAL A 10 21.36 13.68 21.93
N SER A 11 21.00 13.46 20.67
CA SER A 11 21.59 12.48 19.77
C SER A 11 22.04 13.13 18.48
N PHE A 12 23.22 12.76 18.00
CA PHE A 12 23.69 13.14 16.66
C PHE A 12 23.30 12.09 15.58
N GLY A 13 22.50 11.08 15.94
CA GLY A 13 22.07 10.01 15.03
C GLY A 13 23.22 9.07 14.63
N ASP A 14 23.13 8.49 13.44
CA ASP A 14 24.08 7.48 12.93
C ASP A 14 25.22 8.09 12.09
N GLN A 15 25.33 9.42 12.03
CA GLN A 15 26.38 10.10 11.28
C GLN A 15 27.75 9.96 11.93
N PRO A 16 28.86 10.11 11.17
CA PRO A 16 30.19 10.22 11.73
C PRO A 16 30.25 11.39 12.73
N LYS A 17 30.68 11.10 13.96
CA LYS A 17 30.73 12.07 15.06
C LYS A 17 32.17 12.48 15.31
N SER A 18 32.37 13.75 15.64
CA SER A 18 33.63 14.16 16.27
C SER A 18 33.78 13.48 17.64
N CYS A 19 35.02 13.43 18.16
CA CYS A 19 35.27 12.93 19.51
C CYS A 19 34.43 13.68 20.56
N THR A 20 34.32 15.00 20.42
CA THR A 20 33.54 15.84 21.34
C THR A 20 32.04 15.55 21.25
N GLN A 21 31.49 15.34 20.06
CA GLN A 21 30.07 14.97 19.86
C GLN A 21 29.77 13.58 20.42
N SER A 22 30.69 12.61 20.23
CA SER A 22 30.56 11.27 20.79
C SER A 22 30.58 11.28 22.32
N MET A 23 31.50 12.04 22.92
CA MET A 23 31.55 12.25 24.37
C MET A 23 30.30 12.95 24.88
N PHE A 24 29.85 14.01 24.18
CA PHE A 24 28.61 14.72 24.49
C PHE A 24 27.43 13.76 24.54
N GLU A 25 27.18 13.02 23.47
CA GLU A 25 26.02 12.12 23.38
C GLU A 25 26.09 11.00 24.43
N THR A 26 27.28 10.49 24.74
CA THR A 26 27.48 9.47 25.78
C THR A 26 27.11 10.02 27.16
N VAL A 27 27.64 11.18 27.51
CA VAL A 27 27.37 11.86 28.80
C VAL A 27 25.90 12.26 28.91
N ASP A 28 25.30 12.76 27.84
CA ASP A 28 23.89 13.11 27.80
C ASP A 28 22.99 11.88 27.93
N SER A 29 23.35 10.80 27.23
CA SER A 29 22.61 9.54 27.27
C SER A 29 22.72 8.86 28.64
N TYR A 30 23.79 9.09 29.40
CA TYR A 30 23.90 8.59 30.78
C TYR A 30 22.71 9.02 31.63
N PHE A 31 22.31 10.29 31.55
CA PHE A 31 21.17 10.84 32.30
C PHE A 31 19.79 10.55 31.70
N TYR A 32 19.73 9.89 30.54
CA TYR A 32 18.49 9.60 29.84
C TYR A 32 17.81 8.34 30.40
N LEU A 33 16.65 8.53 31.02
CA LEU A 33 15.82 7.45 31.57
C LEU A 33 14.55 7.17 30.74
N GLY A 34 14.24 7.99 29.74
CA GLY A 34 13.09 7.85 28.86
C GLY A 34 12.44 9.19 28.48
N GLY A 35 11.47 9.15 27.56
CA GLY A 35 10.73 10.33 27.11
C GLY A 35 11.11 10.77 25.70
N LYS A 36 11.28 12.08 25.49
CA LYS A 36 11.74 12.65 24.22
C LYS A 36 13.25 12.90 24.25
N LYS A 37 13.93 12.58 23.16
CA LYS A 37 15.34 12.90 22.89
C LYS A 37 15.41 13.99 21.82
N ALA A 38 16.38 14.88 21.92
CA ALA A 38 16.64 15.90 20.91
C ALA A 38 17.59 15.31 19.85
N TYR A 39 17.14 15.16 18.62
CA TYR A 39 17.95 14.69 17.50
C TYR A 39 18.47 15.89 16.71
N VAL A 40 19.80 16.00 16.61
CA VAL A 40 20.45 17.07 15.86
C VAL A 40 20.20 16.86 14.37
N ILE A 41 19.77 17.91 13.68
CA ILE A 41 19.50 17.91 12.26
C ILE A 41 20.73 18.48 11.55
N PRO A 42 21.47 17.69 10.75
CA PRO A 42 22.63 18.18 10.01
C PRO A 42 22.27 19.38 9.12
N GLY A 43 23.20 20.33 9.01
CA GLY A 43 23.05 21.52 8.14
C GLY A 43 22.03 22.57 8.62
N HIS A 44 21.36 22.36 9.75
CA HIS A 44 20.35 23.28 10.29
C HIS A 44 20.90 24.21 11.39
N ALA A 45 22.17 24.61 11.28
CA ALA A 45 22.76 25.54 12.23
C ALA A 45 22.36 26.98 11.90
N GLN A 46 21.88 27.73 12.89
CA GLN A 46 21.62 29.16 12.78
C GLN A 46 22.56 29.90 13.72
N GLN A 47 23.44 30.76 13.18
CA GLN A 47 24.40 31.55 13.96
C GLN A 47 25.27 30.70 14.90
N GLY A 48 25.67 29.50 14.45
CA GLY A 48 26.47 28.56 15.25
C GLY A 48 25.68 27.72 16.28
N ILE A 49 24.35 27.85 16.33
CA ILE A 49 23.46 27.05 17.18
C ILE A 49 22.83 25.95 16.34
N GLU A 50 23.10 24.69 16.69
CA GLU A 50 22.60 23.52 15.95
C GLU A 50 21.09 23.37 16.12
N GLY A 51 20.39 23.04 15.03
CA GLY A 51 18.95 22.73 15.07
C GLY A 51 18.72 21.30 15.51
N ALA A 52 17.73 21.10 16.39
CA ALA A 52 17.34 19.78 16.86
C ALA A 52 15.81 19.60 16.83
N VAL A 53 15.37 18.37 16.62
CA VAL A 53 13.96 17.97 16.72
C VAL A 53 13.76 17.06 17.93
N LEU A 54 12.67 17.23 18.66
CA LEU A 54 12.32 16.36 19.79
C LEU A 54 11.53 15.17 19.28
N ALA A 55 12.09 13.96 19.37
CA ALA A 55 11.38 12.73 19.03
C ALA A 55 11.28 11.77 20.22
N LYS A 56 10.19 10.99 20.29
CA LYS A 56 10.04 9.93 21.30
C LYS A 56 11.12 8.87 21.09
N ASP A 57 11.79 8.50 22.18
CA ASP A 57 12.78 7.43 22.18
C ASP A 57 12.59 6.58 23.43
N SER A 58 12.73 5.25 23.31
CA SER A 58 12.48 4.34 24.42
C SER A 58 13.74 3.53 24.71
N PRO A 59 14.51 3.87 25.77
CA PRO A 59 15.67 3.08 26.13
C PRO A 59 15.21 1.70 26.62
N ALA A 60 16.01 0.68 26.33
CA ALA A 60 15.75 -0.66 26.82
C ALA A 60 15.69 -0.69 28.35
N PHE A 61 14.72 -1.40 28.92
CA PHE A 61 14.49 -1.47 30.37
C PHE A 61 15.76 -1.85 31.16
N VAL A 62 16.54 -2.81 30.65
CA VAL A 62 17.79 -3.25 31.27
C VAL A 62 18.82 -2.11 31.35
N ILE A 63 18.95 -1.31 30.29
CA ILE A 63 19.86 -0.16 30.27
C ILE A 63 19.42 0.88 31.30
N THR A 64 18.12 1.15 31.38
CA THR A 64 17.56 2.08 32.37
C THR A 64 17.82 1.57 33.80
N ALA A 65 17.61 0.28 34.08
CA ALA A 65 17.87 -0.31 35.38
C ALA A 65 19.37 -0.23 35.78
N LEU A 66 20.28 -0.52 34.85
CA LEU A 66 21.72 -0.39 35.08
C LEU A 66 22.13 1.06 35.38
N LYS A 67 21.56 2.05 34.68
CA LYS A 67 21.78 3.46 34.98
C LYS A 67 21.30 3.83 36.38
N VAL A 68 20.11 3.38 36.78
CA VAL A 68 19.59 3.62 38.14
C VAL A 68 20.50 3.01 39.21
N ILE A 69 20.99 1.79 39.02
CA ILE A 69 21.97 1.17 39.93
C ILE A 69 23.26 2.00 39.98
N SER A 70 23.75 2.45 38.83
CA SER A 70 24.90 3.33 38.74
C SER A 70 24.69 4.64 39.52
N TYR A 71 23.47 5.19 39.55
CA TYR A 71 23.17 6.42 40.29
C TYR A 71 23.34 6.27 41.79
N LEU A 72 23.17 5.05 42.33
CA LEU A 72 23.39 4.76 43.76
C LEU A 72 24.85 4.87 44.18
N THR A 73 25.81 4.81 43.23
CA THR A 73 27.24 4.94 43.55
C THR A 73 27.67 6.38 43.82
N VAL A 74 26.83 7.38 43.51
CA VAL A 74 27.01 8.84 43.70
C VAL A 74 28.21 9.46 42.99
N ALA A 75 29.41 8.87 43.09
CA ALA A 75 30.63 9.38 42.48
C ALA A 75 30.52 9.49 40.95
N LEU A 76 30.06 8.43 40.28
CA LEU A 76 29.94 8.43 38.82
C LEU A 76 28.90 9.45 38.31
N PRO A 77 27.68 9.56 38.88
CA PRO A 77 26.73 10.62 38.52
C PRO A 77 27.28 12.03 38.67
N VAL A 78 28.01 12.32 39.75
CA VAL A 78 28.57 13.66 39.97
C VAL A 78 29.60 13.99 38.89
N VAL A 79 30.51 13.06 38.58
CA VAL A 79 31.50 13.24 37.50
C VAL A 79 30.80 13.45 36.15
N MET A 80 29.79 12.62 35.84
CA MET A 80 29.01 12.75 34.60
C MET A 80 28.25 14.07 34.54
N LEU A 81 27.74 14.59 35.67
CA LEU A 81 26.98 15.84 35.72
C LEU A 81 27.88 17.05 35.47
N ILE A 82 29.10 17.03 36.03
CA ILE A 82 30.13 18.05 35.77
C ILE A 82 30.51 18.02 34.28
N ALA A 83 30.80 16.83 33.74
CA ALA A 83 31.11 16.67 32.33
C ALA A 83 29.96 17.19 31.44
N LYS A 84 28.71 16.89 31.80
CA LYS A 84 27.52 17.37 31.10
C LYS A 84 27.42 18.89 31.13
N ALA A 85 27.66 19.52 32.28
CA ALA A 85 27.62 20.98 32.41
C ALA A 85 28.67 21.66 31.52
N ILE A 86 29.89 21.13 31.46
CA ILE A 86 30.96 21.62 30.58
C ILE A 86 30.58 21.42 29.11
N LEU A 87 30.11 20.23 28.74
CA LEU A 87 29.74 19.91 27.36
C LEU A 87 28.53 20.75 26.88
N ARG A 88 27.57 21.03 27.77
CA ARG A 88 26.42 21.91 27.51
C ARG A 88 26.74 23.40 27.46
N SER A 89 27.91 23.83 27.93
CA SER A 89 28.36 25.21 27.73
C SER A 89 29.06 25.40 26.37
N ILE A 90 29.60 24.32 25.80
CA ILE A 90 30.27 24.32 24.49
C ILE A 90 29.27 24.11 23.35
N HIS A 91 28.27 23.24 23.53
CA HIS A 91 27.27 22.94 22.51
C HIS A 91 25.93 23.64 22.80
N SER A 92 25.40 24.33 21.80
CA SER A 92 24.11 25.04 21.87
C SER A 92 23.13 24.51 20.83
N PHE A 93 21.89 24.29 21.26
CA PHE A 93 20.83 23.73 20.43
C PHE A 93 19.54 24.54 20.50
N HIS A 94 18.87 24.69 19.37
CA HIS A 94 17.50 25.22 19.29
C HIS A 94 16.54 24.15 18.81
N ILE A 95 15.31 24.18 19.32
CA ILE A 95 14.25 23.26 18.87
C ILE A 95 13.63 23.83 17.59
N VAL A 96 13.62 23.00 16.55
CA VAL A 96 12.92 23.28 15.31
C VAL A 96 11.43 23.04 15.49
N ASP A 97 10.61 24.03 15.11
CA ASP A 97 9.16 23.89 15.06
C ASP A 97 8.77 23.08 13.81
N VAL A 98 8.48 21.79 14.02
CA VAL A 98 8.13 20.85 12.95
C VAL A 98 6.80 21.24 12.28
N LYS A 99 5.85 21.80 13.04
CA LYS A 99 4.56 22.24 12.49
C LYS A 99 4.77 23.45 11.59
N GLN A 100 5.56 24.43 12.01
CA GLN A 100 5.90 25.57 11.17
C GLN A 100 6.62 25.12 9.88
N LYS A 101 7.54 24.15 9.99
CA LYS A 101 8.18 23.53 8.81
C LYS A 101 7.21 22.76 7.92
N LEU A 102 6.17 22.14 8.49
CA LEU A 102 5.15 21.45 7.71
C LEU A 102 4.33 22.45 6.87
N GLU A 103 4.01 23.60 7.44
CA GLU A 103 3.21 24.65 6.81
C GLU A 103 4.02 25.56 5.87
N GLU A 104 5.34 25.41 5.82
CA GLU A 104 6.25 26.25 5.03
C GLU A 104 5.91 26.21 3.53
N GLY A 105 5.78 27.38 2.89
CA GLY A 105 5.47 27.47 1.47
C GLY A 105 4.01 27.21 1.08
N ILE A 106 3.13 26.85 2.02
CA ILE A 106 1.69 26.74 1.77
C ILE A 106 1.01 28.09 2.00
N ASP A 107 0.81 28.83 0.90
CA ASP A 107 0.00 30.03 0.87
C ASP A 107 -1.39 29.75 0.29
N ILE A 108 -2.43 30.13 1.02
CA ILE A 108 -3.82 29.96 0.63
C ILE A 108 -4.43 31.36 0.60
N SER A 109 -4.45 31.95 -0.60
CA SER A 109 -4.98 33.30 -0.78
C SER A 109 -6.46 33.38 -0.42
N GLN A 110 -6.91 34.57 -0.02
CA GLN A 110 -8.33 34.83 0.26
C GLN A 110 -9.21 34.50 -0.97
N ASP A 111 -8.76 34.85 -2.18
CA ASP A 111 -9.43 34.49 -3.43
C ASP A 111 -9.60 32.96 -3.59
N THR A 112 -8.61 32.18 -3.15
CA THR A 112 -8.69 30.71 -3.19
C THR A 112 -9.74 30.22 -2.20
N ILE A 113 -9.77 30.77 -0.98
CA ILE A 113 -10.76 30.43 0.05
C ILE A 113 -12.18 30.73 -0.46
N GLU A 114 -12.41 31.94 -1.00
CA GLU A 114 -13.70 32.36 -1.55
C GLU A 114 -14.14 31.47 -2.72
N LYS A 115 -13.20 31.09 -3.59
CA LYS A 115 -13.48 30.17 -4.70
C LYS A 115 -13.87 28.78 -4.19
N ILE A 116 -13.14 28.24 -3.21
CA ILE A 116 -13.49 26.96 -2.57
C ILE A 116 -14.88 27.05 -1.95
N GLN A 117 -15.18 28.16 -1.25
CA GLN A 117 -16.48 28.42 -0.62
C GLN A 117 -17.63 28.32 -1.64
N VAL A 118 -17.52 29.03 -2.76
CA VAL A 118 -18.51 28.99 -3.85
C VAL A 118 -18.65 27.58 -4.45
N LEU A 119 -17.56 26.83 -4.53
CA LEU A 119 -17.53 25.48 -5.11
C LEU A 119 -17.92 24.37 -4.11
N MET A 120 -18.03 24.65 -2.81
CA MET A 120 -18.32 23.65 -1.78
C MET A 120 -19.54 22.77 -2.05
N PRO A 121 -20.71 23.31 -2.48
CA PRO A 121 -21.87 22.48 -2.78
C PRO A 121 -21.57 21.45 -3.89
N LYS A 122 -20.87 21.88 -4.95
CA LYS A 122 -20.46 21.00 -6.04
C LYS A 122 -19.46 19.96 -5.53
N ILE A 123 -18.45 20.37 -4.78
CA ILE A 123 -17.42 19.49 -4.23
C ILE A 123 -18.06 18.36 -3.41
N ARG A 124 -19.03 18.69 -2.54
CA ARG A 124 -19.77 17.74 -1.69
C ARG A 124 -20.67 16.79 -2.48
N ASP A 125 -21.53 17.33 -3.34
CA ASP A 125 -22.65 16.57 -3.91
C ASP A 125 -22.25 15.80 -5.18
N ARG A 126 -21.01 15.99 -5.67
CA ARG A 126 -20.53 15.48 -6.97
C ARG A 126 -21.48 15.79 -8.15
N GLN A 127 -22.36 16.77 -7.98
CA GLN A 127 -23.24 17.25 -9.05
C GLN A 127 -22.37 17.97 -10.08
N ASN A 128 -22.51 17.58 -11.36
CA ASN A 128 -21.68 17.99 -12.49
C ASN A 128 -20.21 17.53 -12.38
N GLN A 129 -19.92 16.37 -12.98
CA GLN A 129 -18.55 15.88 -13.18
C GLN A 129 -17.72 16.79 -14.10
N ASP A 130 -18.39 17.69 -14.85
CA ASP A 130 -17.80 18.55 -15.88
C ASP A 130 -17.48 19.98 -15.39
N ASP A 131 -17.35 20.21 -14.08
CA ASP A 131 -16.89 21.52 -13.61
C ASP A 131 -15.46 21.78 -14.08
N GLN A 132 -15.26 22.85 -14.85
CA GLN A 132 -13.97 23.15 -15.47
C GLN A 132 -12.90 23.50 -14.43
N GLU A 133 -13.25 23.96 -13.24
CA GLU A 133 -12.29 24.40 -12.23
C GLU A 133 -11.85 23.27 -11.30
N ILE A 134 -12.74 22.34 -10.99
CA ILE A 134 -12.47 21.26 -10.03
C ILE A 134 -11.84 20.07 -10.74
N VAL A 135 -10.61 19.73 -10.35
CA VAL A 135 -10.01 18.44 -10.70
C VAL A 135 -10.28 17.46 -9.57
N ARG A 136 -11.04 16.40 -9.87
CA ARG A 136 -11.43 15.40 -8.87
C ARG A 136 -10.50 14.21 -8.87
N TYR A 137 -10.23 13.73 -7.66
CA TYR A 137 -9.51 12.49 -7.42
C TYR A 137 -10.50 11.37 -7.14
N THR A 138 -10.03 10.12 -7.14
CA THR A 138 -10.88 8.93 -6.92
C THR A 138 -11.66 9.03 -5.61
N SER A 139 -11.01 9.53 -4.55
CA SER A 139 -11.64 9.79 -3.25
C SER A 139 -12.66 10.93 -3.30
N LYS A 140 -13.75 10.81 -2.54
CA LYS A 140 -14.78 11.87 -2.43
C LYS A 140 -14.28 13.10 -1.67
N SER A 141 -13.25 12.93 -0.85
CA SER A 141 -12.71 13.97 0.04
C SER A 141 -11.50 14.71 -0.52
N VAL A 142 -10.99 14.34 -1.70
CA VAL A 142 -9.76 14.89 -2.27
C VAL A 142 -10.05 15.57 -3.62
N PHE A 143 -9.59 16.82 -3.76
CA PHE A 143 -9.77 17.62 -4.98
C PHE A 143 -8.63 18.62 -5.16
N SER A 144 -8.41 19.11 -6.38
CA SER A 144 -7.58 20.29 -6.64
C SER A 144 -8.34 21.30 -7.50
N LEU A 145 -7.80 22.51 -7.60
CA LEU A 145 -8.35 23.59 -8.41
C LEU A 145 -7.40 23.87 -9.57
N ARG A 146 -7.92 24.02 -10.79
CA ARG A 146 -7.07 24.35 -11.96
C ARG A 146 -6.33 25.67 -11.79
N SER A 147 -6.92 26.64 -11.08
CA SER A 147 -6.27 27.91 -10.78
C SER A 147 -5.16 27.81 -9.71
N VAL A 148 -5.08 26.72 -8.97
CA VAL A 148 -4.06 26.49 -7.94
C VAL A 148 -3.51 25.05 -8.07
N PRO A 149 -2.83 24.74 -9.18
CA PRO A 149 -2.49 23.36 -9.55
C PRO A 149 -1.42 22.73 -8.64
N ASN A 150 -0.69 23.55 -7.89
CA ASN A 150 0.34 23.12 -6.95
C ASN A 150 -0.22 22.66 -5.60
N LEU A 151 -1.54 22.74 -5.38
CA LEU A 151 -2.18 22.34 -4.13
C LEU A 151 -3.27 21.30 -4.37
N ILE A 152 -3.33 20.33 -3.47
CA ILE A 152 -4.49 19.44 -3.28
C ILE A 152 -5.19 19.81 -1.98
N PHE A 153 -6.50 19.65 -1.96
CA PHE A 153 -7.35 19.95 -0.82
C PHE A 153 -8.02 18.67 -0.34
N LYS A 154 -7.97 18.43 0.97
CA LYS A 154 -8.54 17.27 1.62
C LYS A 154 -9.56 17.69 2.67
N SER A 155 -10.78 17.16 2.52
CA SER A 155 -11.87 17.28 3.48
C SER A 155 -11.99 15.98 4.29
N VAL A 156 -11.17 15.85 5.32
CA VAL A 156 -11.13 14.66 6.18
C VAL A 156 -12.00 14.84 7.43
N GLY A 157 -12.54 13.74 7.95
CA GLY A 157 -13.36 13.76 9.17
C GLY A 157 -12.57 14.14 10.41
N ASP A 158 -11.33 13.65 10.51
CA ASP A 158 -10.38 13.97 11.59
C ASP A 158 -9.17 14.72 11.03
N ALA A 159 -9.35 16.02 10.78
CA ALA A 159 -8.29 16.89 10.27
C ALA A 159 -7.17 17.11 11.31
N ASP A 160 -7.48 17.07 12.60
CA ASP A 160 -6.50 17.26 13.65
C ASP A 160 -5.59 16.05 13.79
N GLY A 161 -6.15 14.84 13.87
CA GLY A 161 -5.37 13.60 13.89
C GLY A 161 -4.50 13.44 12.64
N ARG A 162 -5.00 13.82 11.46
CA ARG A 162 -4.19 13.81 10.23
C ARG A 162 -3.00 14.76 10.31
N VAL A 163 -3.20 16.02 10.72
CA VAL A 163 -2.10 16.99 10.88
C VAL A 163 -1.10 16.52 11.95
N GLU A 164 -1.58 15.96 13.07
CA GLU A 164 -0.72 15.37 14.10
C GLU A 164 0.14 14.24 13.55
N ASN A 165 -0.43 13.34 12.73
CA ASN A 165 0.33 12.29 12.07
C ASN A 165 1.36 12.84 11.05
N MET A 166 1.01 13.88 10.29
CA MET A 166 1.97 14.53 9.37
C MET A 166 3.12 15.19 10.12
N VAL A 167 2.84 15.86 11.26
CA VAL A 167 3.86 16.43 12.13
C VAL A 167 4.75 15.32 12.71
N LYS A 168 4.16 14.23 13.21
CA LYS A 168 4.90 13.05 13.71
C LYS A 168 5.78 12.43 12.63
N ALA A 169 5.28 12.30 11.41
CA ALA A 169 6.04 11.79 10.27
C ALA A 169 7.23 12.69 9.95
N LYS A 170 7.03 14.01 9.85
CA LYS A 170 8.10 14.98 9.58
C LYS A 170 9.12 15.03 10.73
N GLU A 171 8.67 14.89 11.97
CA GLU A 171 9.51 14.74 13.17
C GLU A 171 10.45 13.54 13.04
N VAL A 172 9.90 12.35 12.71
CA VAL A 172 10.68 11.12 12.52
C VAL A 172 11.64 11.23 11.34
N CYS A 173 11.20 11.77 10.20
CA CYS A 173 12.07 11.93 9.03
C CYS A 173 13.26 12.85 9.35
N LEU A 174 13.06 13.94 10.09
CA LEU A 174 14.14 14.83 10.51
C LEU A 174 15.05 14.17 11.55
N ALA A 175 14.47 13.50 12.55
CA ALA A 175 15.21 12.87 13.64
C ALA A 175 16.12 11.73 13.17
N HIS A 176 15.63 10.92 12.23
CA HIS A 176 16.32 9.75 11.70
C HIS A 176 16.91 9.97 10.30
N GLN A 177 16.92 11.22 9.82
CA GLN A 177 17.53 11.63 8.55
C GLN A 177 17.00 10.84 7.34
N LEU A 178 15.69 10.61 7.32
CA LEU A 178 14.99 9.87 6.26
C LEU A 178 14.69 10.78 5.07
N GLY A 179 15.74 11.40 4.51
CA GLY A 179 15.63 12.45 3.51
C GLY A 179 15.07 12.02 2.14
N LEU A 180 14.93 10.72 1.89
CA LEU A 180 14.29 10.19 0.68
C LEU A 180 12.76 10.07 0.83
N LEU A 181 12.24 10.23 2.05
CA LEU A 181 10.81 10.18 2.36
C LEU A 181 10.28 11.60 2.49
N ILE A 182 9.45 12.00 1.53
CA ILE A 182 8.94 13.35 1.44
C ILE A 182 7.54 13.41 2.06
N ILE A 183 7.41 14.16 3.14
CA ILE A 183 6.10 14.51 3.70
C ILE A 183 5.62 15.77 2.98
N PRO A 184 4.49 15.73 2.25
CA PRO A 184 3.96 16.91 1.59
C PRO A 184 3.83 18.07 2.58
N HIS A 185 4.20 19.28 2.14
CA HIS A 185 3.92 20.45 2.94
C HIS A 185 2.41 20.60 3.08
N ALA A 186 1.93 20.97 4.26
CA ALA A 186 0.51 20.96 4.55
C ALA A 186 0.10 22.02 5.55
N LYS A 187 -1.07 22.60 5.33
CA LYS A 187 -1.67 23.61 6.21
C LYS A 187 -3.16 23.41 6.33
N LYS A 188 -3.63 23.46 7.57
CA LYS A 188 -5.05 23.41 7.92
C LYS A 188 -5.67 24.80 7.78
N PHE A 189 -6.87 24.87 7.21
CA PHE A 189 -7.64 26.11 7.07
C PHE A 189 -9.15 25.84 7.17
N HIS A 190 -9.94 26.90 7.28
CA HIS A 190 -11.39 26.78 7.47
C HIS A 190 -12.15 27.47 6.35
N VAL A 191 -13.21 26.81 5.88
CA VAL A 191 -14.15 27.33 4.87
C VAL A 191 -15.56 26.91 5.28
N ASP A 192 -16.50 27.85 5.40
CA ASP A 192 -17.91 27.57 5.76
C ASP A 192 -18.10 26.66 6.99
N GLY A 193 -17.33 26.90 8.05
CA GLY A 193 -17.40 26.09 9.28
C GLY A 193 -16.86 24.66 9.11
N ARG A 194 -16.19 24.35 7.99
CA ARG A 194 -15.50 23.09 7.75
C ARG A 194 -13.99 23.30 7.81
N THR A 195 -13.31 22.26 8.24
CA THR A 195 -11.86 22.20 8.30
C THR A 195 -11.34 21.45 7.08
N LEU A 196 -10.46 22.10 6.32
CA LEU A 196 -9.78 21.54 5.17
C LEU A 196 -8.29 21.52 5.42
N ILE A 197 -7.59 20.62 4.72
CA ILE A 197 -6.13 20.60 4.66
C ILE A 197 -5.73 20.87 3.23
N ALA A 198 -4.91 21.90 3.02
CA ALA A 198 -4.19 22.09 1.78
C ALA A 198 -2.85 21.36 1.89
N GLU A 199 -2.53 20.53 0.92
CA GLU A 199 -1.25 19.82 0.83
C GLU A 199 -0.57 20.17 -0.50
N GLU A 200 0.75 20.18 -0.52
CA GLU A 200 1.56 20.27 -1.73
C GLU A 200 1.20 19.14 -2.70
N CYS A 201 0.96 19.49 -3.96
CA CYS A 201 0.71 18.53 -5.02
C CYS A 201 2.02 18.13 -5.69
N PHE A 202 2.33 16.83 -5.68
CA PHE A 202 3.41 16.27 -6.49
C PHE A 202 2.89 15.85 -7.86
N ASP A 203 3.73 16.02 -8.89
CA ASP A 203 3.47 15.48 -10.22
C ASP A 203 3.84 13.98 -10.21
N VAL A 204 2.88 13.15 -9.78
CA VAL A 204 3.06 11.70 -9.64
C VAL A 204 1.88 10.94 -10.21
N GLN A 205 2.15 9.72 -10.70
CA GLN A 205 1.10 8.80 -11.11
C GLN A 205 0.26 8.36 -9.90
N GLN A 206 -1.02 8.70 -9.90
CA GLN A 206 -1.90 8.46 -8.74
C GLN A 206 -2.50 7.04 -8.72
N HIS A 207 -2.46 6.35 -9.85
CA HIS A 207 -3.00 5.00 -9.95
C HIS A 207 -2.05 3.99 -9.33
N GLU A 208 -2.59 3.14 -8.45
CA GLU A 208 -1.85 2.04 -7.81
C GLU A 208 -1.14 1.15 -8.84
N SER A 209 -1.79 0.93 -9.98
CA SER A 209 -1.26 0.18 -11.11
C SER A 209 -0.01 0.77 -11.76
N ALA A 210 0.02 2.08 -11.91
CA ALA A 210 1.15 2.80 -12.48
C ALA A 210 2.31 2.80 -11.48
N GLN A 211 2.03 3.04 -10.19
CA GLN A 211 3.05 2.99 -9.15
C GLN A 211 3.62 1.57 -8.97
N GLU A 212 2.79 0.52 -8.95
CA GLU A 212 3.26 -0.88 -8.94
C GLU A 212 4.28 -1.14 -10.06
N ARG A 213 4.01 -0.63 -11.27
CA ARG A 213 4.95 -0.74 -12.40
C ARG A 213 6.24 0.03 -12.16
N LEU A 214 6.17 1.28 -11.70
CA LEU A 214 7.37 2.09 -11.41
C LEU A 214 8.27 1.43 -10.37
N TYR A 215 7.68 0.88 -9.30
CA TYR A 215 8.43 0.12 -8.29
C TYR A 215 9.09 -1.15 -8.83
N SER A 216 8.60 -1.70 -9.95
CA SER A 216 9.19 -2.88 -10.61
C SER A 216 10.25 -2.54 -11.66
N GLU A 217 10.11 -1.43 -12.36
CA GLU A 217 10.98 -1.07 -13.50
C GLU A 217 12.15 -0.16 -13.11
N LEU A 218 11.99 0.62 -12.04
CA LEU A 218 12.97 1.62 -11.64
C LEU A 218 14.03 1.06 -10.68
N SER A 219 15.30 1.38 -10.95
CA SER A 219 16.42 1.13 -10.04
C SER A 219 16.57 2.24 -8.98
N GLY A 220 17.45 2.05 -7.99
CA GLY A 220 17.79 3.10 -7.02
C GLY A 220 16.83 3.24 -5.83
N LEU A 221 16.05 2.20 -5.52
CA LEU A 221 15.09 2.19 -4.40
C LEU A 221 15.63 1.52 -3.12
N ASN A 222 16.86 1.00 -3.12
CA ASN A 222 17.39 0.22 -1.98
C ASN A 222 17.51 1.07 -0.71
N GLU A 223 18.10 2.26 -0.82
CA GLU A 223 18.22 3.17 0.33
C GLU A 223 16.86 3.72 0.76
N THR A 224 15.97 4.00 -0.20
CA THR A 224 14.58 4.39 0.07
C THR A 224 13.82 3.32 0.83
N THR A 225 14.03 2.05 0.48
CA THR A 225 13.45 0.88 1.14
C THR A 225 13.93 0.77 2.59
N ARG A 226 15.23 0.98 2.83
CA ARG A 226 15.78 1.03 4.18
C ARG A 226 15.11 2.14 4.99
N GLN A 227 15.01 3.34 4.44
CA GLN A 227 14.37 4.48 5.11
C GLN A 227 12.88 4.24 5.39
N LEU A 228 12.14 3.65 4.44
CA LEU A 228 10.74 3.25 4.64
C LEU A 228 10.59 2.28 5.80
N ALA A 229 11.47 1.26 5.90
CA ALA A 229 11.44 0.32 7.01
C ALA A 229 11.74 0.99 8.35
N THR A 230 12.73 1.88 8.43
CA THR A 230 12.98 2.72 9.63
C THR A 230 11.77 3.59 9.96
N PHE A 231 11.16 4.24 8.96
CA PHE A 231 9.99 5.10 9.14
C PHE A 231 8.82 4.33 9.74
N ILE A 232 8.47 3.18 9.16
CA ILE A 232 7.42 2.29 9.65
C ILE A 232 7.71 1.86 11.08
N ALA A 233 8.96 1.49 11.36
CA ALA A 233 9.38 1.09 12.70
C ALA A 233 9.20 2.18 13.76
N LYS A 234 9.49 3.44 13.41
CA LYS A 234 9.43 4.57 14.33
C LYS A 234 8.04 5.20 14.43
N THR A 235 7.24 5.13 13.38
CA THR A 235 5.91 5.75 13.35
C THR A 235 4.77 4.79 13.62
N GLY A 236 4.92 3.51 13.26
CA GLY A 236 3.81 2.56 13.17
C GLY A 236 3.00 2.66 11.89
N PHE A 237 3.48 3.39 10.87
CA PHE A 237 2.78 3.54 9.59
C PHE A 237 2.39 2.18 9.00
N SER A 238 1.08 1.94 8.87
CA SER A 238 0.54 0.61 8.51
C SER A 238 -0.21 0.57 7.18
N ASP A 239 -0.64 1.72 6.65
CA ASP A 239 -1.34 1.82 5.36
C ASP A 239 -0.36 1.86 4.18
N VAL A 240 0.48 0.84 4.11
CA VAL A 240 1.59 0.74 3.17
C VAL A 240 1.12 0.09 1.87
N GLU A 241 0.86 0.94 0.88
CA GLU A 241 0.47 0.58 -0.49
C GLU A 241 1.12 1.51 -1.52
N TRP A 242 1.35 1.05 -2.76
CA TRP A 242 2.05 1.85 -3.78
C TRP A 242 1.42 3.23 -4.04
N ARG A 243 0.08 3.32 -3.98
CA ARG A 243 -0.63 4.60 -4.18
C ARG A 243 -0.45 5.60 -3.02
N ASN A 244 -0.11 5.11 -1.83
CA ASN A 244 0.12 5.94 -0.63
C ASN A 244 1.59 6.35 -0.49
N MET A 245 2.48 5.64 -1.19
CA MET A 245 3.91 5.92 -1.28
C MET A 245 4.39 6.09 -2.72
N PRO A 246 3.84 7.05 -3.50
CA PRO A 246 4.22 7.21 -4.90
C PRO A 246 5.68 7.67 -5.04
N ILE A 247 6.36 7.17 -6.07
CA ILE A 247 7.70 7.62 -6.46
C ILE A 247 7.60 9.02 -7.09
N ILE A 248 8.41 9.95 -6.60
CA ILE A 248 8.44 11.34 -7.08
C ILE A 248 9.43 11.51 -8.23
N ASP A 249 10.59 10.84 -8.13
CA ASP A 249 11.60 10.87 -9.19
C ASP A 249 11.35 9.67 -10.10
N ASP A 250 10.40 9.78 -11.03
CA ASP A 250 10.03 8.69 -11.95
C ASP A 250 10.89 8.64 -13.22
N ALA A 251 11.83 9.57 -13.37
CA ALA A 251 12.72 9.68 -14.52
C ALA A 251 13.43 8.34 -14.83
N PRO A 252 13.36 7.81 -16.07
CA PRO A 252 13.97 6.51 -16.41
C PRO A 252 15.48 6.49 -16.16
N VAL A 253 16.16 7.59 -16.47
CA VAL A 253 17.58 7.80 -16.20
C VAL A 253 17.71 8.67 -14.96
N PHE A 254 18.01 8.05 -13.83
CA PHE A 254 18.23 8.74 -12.56
C PHE A 254 19.54 8.27 -11.93
N GLN A 255 20.44 9.20 -11.62
CA GLN A 255 21.69 8.92 -10.91
C GLN A 255 21.49 9.23 -9.44
N GLY A 256 21.09 8.23 -8.65
CA GLY A 256 20.94 8.38 -7.21
C GLY A 256 19.86 7.48 -6.60
N SER A 257 19.55 7.75 -5.34
CA SER A 257 18.44 7.10 -4.64
C SER A 257 17.14 7.85 -4.91
N ARG A 258 16.07 7.12 -5.25
CA ARG A 258 14.78 7.71 -5.62
C ARG A 258 14.00 8.15 -4.39
N ARG A 259 13.27 9.25 -4.53
CA ARG A 259 12.41 9.74 -3.44
C ARG A 259 10.99 9.24 -3.58
N VAL A 260 10.33 9.11 -2.42
CA VAL A 260 8.96 8.64 -2.28
C VAL A 260 8.19 9.67 -1.46
N ALA A 261 7.02 10.09 -1.95
CA ALA A 261 6.11 10.93 -1.18
C ALA A 261 5.27 10.04 -0.26
N LEU A 262 5.01 10.47 0.97
CA LEU A 262 4.07 9.80 1.86
C LEU A 262 2.78 10.63 1.92
N VAL A 263 1.84 10.31 1.04
CA VAL A 263 0.65 11.14 0.77
C VAL A 263 -0.56 10.74 1.59
N ASP A 264 -0.54 9.54 2.18
CA ASP A 264 -1.56 9.09 3.12
C ASP A 264 -0.93 8.55 4.41
N LEU A 265 -1.29 9.16 5.53
CA LEU A 265 -0.63 9.00 6.82
C LEU A 265 -1.64 8.83 7.96
N GLU A 266 -2.87 8.39 7.65
CA GLU A 266 -3.96 8.27 8.62
C GLU A 266 -3.74 7.10 9.59
N GLU A 267 -3.11 6.01 9.14
CA GLU A 267 -2.85 4.83 9.97
C GLU A 267 -1.38 4.72 10.41
N MET A 268 -1.13 4.93 11.69
CA MET A 268 0.21 4.88 12.31
C MET A 268 0.21 4.10 13.65
N ASP A 269 -0.39 2.92 13.66
CA ASP A 269 -0.65 2.13 14.86
C ASP A 269 0.12 0.80 14.92
N SER A 270 0.62 0.27 13.80
CA SER A 270 1.19 -1.08 13.74
C SER A 270 2.39 -1.20 12.80
N PRO A 271 3.63 -1.18 13.35
CA PRO A 271 4.84 -1.46 12.57
C PRO A 271 4.84 -2.86 11.95
N GLU A 272 4.27 -3.87 12.65
CA GLU A 272 4.19 -5.24 12.15
C GLU A 272 3.35 -5.29 10.87
N ILE A 273 2.16 -4.68 10.88
CA ILE A 273 1.30 -4.59 9.69
C ILE A 273 1.97 -3.77 8.59
N GLY A 274 2.63 -2.66 8.95
CA GLY A 274 3.35 -1.83 7.98
C GLY A 274 4.47 -2.57 7.24
N ILE A 275 5.21 -3.45 7.92
CA ILE A 275 6.29 -4.24 7.29
C ILE A 275 5.75 -5.46 6.56
N PHE A 276 4.94 -6.28 7.22
CA PHE A 276 4.57 -7.62 6.76
C PHE A 276 3.21 -7.69 6.06
N GLY A 277 2.40 -6.64 6.15
CA GLY A 277 1.01 -6.63 5.72
C GLY A 277 0.06 -7.18 6.80
N GLY A 278 -1.24 -7.08 6.54
CA GLY A 278 -2.27 -7.49 7.49
C GLY A 278 -3.57 -7.94 6.83
N GLY A 279 -4.62 -8.12 7.64
CA GLY A 279 -5.98 -8.34 7.14
C GLY A 279 -6.52 -7.12 6.37
N LEU A 280 -7.69 -7.28 5.74
CA LEU A 280 -8.42 -6.21 5.03
C LEU A 280 -7.71 -5.60 3.81
N GLY A 281 -6.76 -6.31 3.20
CA GLY A 281 -6.09 -5.86 1.98
C GLY A 281 -4.80 -5.07 2.22
N ARG A 282 -4.43 -4.80 3.48
CA ARG A 282 -3.17 -4.12 3.83
C ARG A 282 -1.97 -4.89 3.30
N ARG A 283 -1.26 -4.28 2.35
CA ARG A 283 -0.19 -4.93 1.59
C ARG A 283 1.09 -5.04 2.40
N GLY A 284 1.51 -3.95 3.06
CA GLY A 284 2.77 -3.91 3.80
C GLY A 284 3.98 -3.73 2.88
N LEU A 285 5.09 -3.24 3.44
CA LEU A 285 6.28 -2.84 2.70
C LEU A 285 6.82 -3.99 1.86
N ILE A 286 7.00 -5.17 2.45
CA ILE A 286 7.61 -6.32 1.75
C ILE A 286 6.86 -6.66 0.46
N ARG A 287 5.52 -6.58 0.48
CA ARG A 287 4.67 -6.90 -0.68
C ARG A 287 4.61 -5.79 -1.73
N CYS A 288 5.26 -4.64 -1.46
CA CYS A 288 5.47 -3.56 -2.41
C CYS A 288 6.85 -3.58 -3.07
N LEU A 289 7.79 -4.42 -2.60
CA LEU A 289 9.16 -4.50 -3.11
C LEU A 289 9.26 -5.46 -4.29
N SER A 290 10.18 -5.18 -5.21
CA SER A 290 10.27 -5.88 -6.50
C SER A 290 11.53 -6.73 -6.65
N SER A 291 12.55 -6.49 -5.83
CA SER A 291 13.79 -7.27 -5.85
C SER A 291 14.05 -8.00 -4.53
N GLU A 292 14.78 -9.12 -4.62
CA GLU A 292 15.21 -9.88 -3.46
C GLU A 292 16.07 -9.03 -2.50
N GLU A 293 16.97 -8.22 -3.05
CA GLU A 293 17.83 -7.32 -2.29
C GLU A 293 17.03 -6.31 -1.44
N GLN A 294 15.99 -5.71 -2.01
CA GLN A 294 15.11 -4.80 -1.28
C GLN A 294 14.40 -5.50 -0.12
N ILE A 295 13.91 -6.73 -0.36
CA ILE A 295 13.24 -7.53 0.66
C ILE A 295 14.20 -7.81 1.82
N ASP A 296 15.44 -8.19 1.52
CA ASP A 296 16.48 -8.44 2.53
C ASP A 296 16.81 -7.16 3.33
N ILE A 297 16.92 -6.01 2.67
CA ILE A 297 17.12 -4.71 3.32
C ILE A 297 15.97 -4.41 4.30
N ALA A 298 14.72 -4.55 3.86
CA ALA A 298 13.55 -4.26 4.68
C ALA A 298 13.46 -5.19 5.90
N LEU A 299 13.71 -6.49 5.71
CA LEU A 299 13.71 -7.49 6.78
C LEU A 299 14.86 -7.26 7.78
N ALA A 300 16.06 -6.94 7.29
CA ALA A 300 17.19 -6.64 8.16
C ALA A 300 16.94 -5.39 9.01
N GLU A 301 16.39 -4.32 8.41
CA GLU A 301 16.06 -3.09 9.13
C GLU A 301 14.92 -3.32 10.13
N ALA A 302 13.86 -4.04 9.76
CA ALA A 302 12.79 -4.42 10.69
C ALA A 302 13.34 -5.20 11.89
N GLY A 303 14.25 -6.15 11.67
CA GLY A 303 14.92 -6.91 12.71
C GLY A 303 15.76 -6.04 13.65
N ARG A 304 16.45 -5.01 13.15
CA ARG A 304 17.20 -4.04 13.97
C ARG A 304 16.29 -3.27 14.94
N HIS A 305 15.06 -2.98 14.54
CA HIS A 305 14.07 -2.32 15.40
C HIS A 305 13.24 -3.31 16.23
N GLY A 306 13.57 -4.61 16.21
CA GLY A 306 12.87 -5.63 17.00
C GLY A 306 11.47 -5.96 16.50
N ILE A 307 11.14 -5.64 15.24
CA ILE A 307 9.84 -5.93 14.64
C ILE A 307 9.86 -7.37 14.14
N VAL A 308 8.99 -8.18 14.71
CA VAL A 308 8.83 -9.60 14.35
C VAL A 308 7.36 -9.89 14.08
N ASN A 309 7.10 -10.79 13.13
CA ASN A 309 5.78 -11.35 12.95
C ASN A 309 5.69 -12.68 13.70
N GLN A 310 4.68 -12.83 14.56
CA GLN A 310 4.52 -14.00 15.42
C GLN A 310 4.03 -15.26 14.67
N TYR A 311 3.48 -15.09 13.45
CA TYR A 311 2.85 -16.17 12.69
C TYR A 311 3.67 -16.64 11.48
N VAL A 312 4.55 -15.78 10.95
CA VAL A 312 5.35 -16.08 9.75
C VAL A 312 6.80 -15.66 9.93
N THR A 313 7.71 -16.53 9.49
CA THR A 313 9.14 -16.22 9.56
C THR A 313 9.55 -15.27 8.42
N PRO A 314 10.63 -14.47 8.59
CA PRO A 314 11.19 -13.65 7.51
C PRO A 314 11.45 -14.45 6.22
N ALA A 315 11.95 -15.67 6.34
CA ALA A 315 12.21 -16.55 5.19
C ALA A 315 10.92 -16.95 4.45
N GLN A 316 9.82 -17.23 5.17
CA GLN A 316 8.53 -17.55 4.55
C GLN A 316 7.94 -16.34 3.82
N VAL A 317 8.02 -15.15 4.41
CA VAL A 317 7.51 -13.92 3.78
C VAL A 317 8.33 -13.59 2.54
N LYS A 318 9.66 -13.69 2.62
CA LYS A 318 10.57 -13.53 1.48
C LYS A 318 10.23 -14.51 0.35
N ALA A 319 10.12 -15.80 0.65
CA ALA A 319 9.81 -16.82 -0.34
C ALA A 319 8.46 -16.56 -1.05
N ARG A 320 7.41 -16.21 -0.28
CA ARG A 320 6.11 -15.84 -0.85
C ARG A 320 6.21 -14.63 -1.78
N ARG A 321 6.99 -13.61 -1.40
CA ARG A 321 7.12 -12.42 -2.24
C ARG A 321 7.92 -12.69 -3.51
N ILE A 322 8.98 -13.49 -3.43
CA ILE A 322 9.75 -13.90 -4.62
C ILE A 322 8.85 -14.68 -5.59
N ASP A 323 8.04 -15.61 -5.09
CA ASP A 323 7.06 -16.34 -5.91
C ASP A 323 6.02 -15.39 -6.54
N GLU A 324 5.51 -14.41 -5.78
CA GLU A 324 4.62 -13.37 -6.33
C GLU A 324 5.28 -12.57 -7.47
N VAL A 325 6.56 -12.18 -7.32
CA VAL A 325 7.32 -11.44 -8.34
C VAL A 325 7.54 -12.30 -9.59
N GLN A 326 7.94 -13.56 -9.42
CA GLN A 326 8.13 -14.50 -10.53
C GLN A 326 6.82 -14.76 -11.29
N ASN A 327 5.71 -14.95 -10.57
CA ASN A 327 4.39 -15.09 -11.16
C ASN A 327 3.98 -13.84 -11.96
N TYR A 328 4.35 -12.65 -11.47
CA TYR A 328 4.10 -11.40 -12.16
C TYR A 328 4.91 -11.27 -13.46
N GLU A 329 6.18 -11.67 -13.46
CA GLU A 329 6.98 -11.70 -14.70
C GLU A 329 6.40 -12.66 -15.74
N GLN A 330 5.95 -13.84 -15.30
CA GLN A 330 5.30 -14.82 -16.20
C GLN A 330 4.00 -14.25 -16.79
N LEU A 331 3.21 -13.57 -15.97
CA LEU A 331 1.99 -12.87 -16.39
C LEU A 331 2.30 -11.80 -17.44
N GLN A 332 3.34 -10.99 -17.22
CA GLN A 332 3.74 -9.95 -18.16
C GLN A 332 4.15 -10.55 -19.51
N ARG A 333 4.94 -11.63 -19.51
CA ARG A 333 5.29 -12.37 -20.75
C ARG A 333 4.05 -12.94 -21.44
N PHE A 334 3.11 -13.48 -20.66
CA PHE A 334 1.83 -13.96 -21.18
C PHE A 334 1.02 -12.84 -21.84
N TYR A 335 0.96 -11.64 -21.24
CA TYR A 335 0.25 -10.49 -21.80
C TYR A 335 0.91 -9.90 -23.05
N VAL A 336 2.24 -9.83 -23.08
CA VAL A 336 2.97 -9.40 -24.28
C VAL A 336 2.70 -10.35 -25.43
N ARG A 337 2.89 -11.67 -25.22
CA ARG A 337 2.70 -12.71 -26.24
C ARG A 337 1.29 -12.70 -26.84
N ASN A 338 0.27 -12.41 -26.02
CA ASN A 338 -1.13 -12.42 -26.45
C ASN A 338 -1.64 -11.03 -26.92
N GLY A 339 -0.81 -9.98 -26.90
CA GLY A 339 -1.19 -8.62 -27.28
C GLY A 339 -2.22 -7.98 -26.33
N ILE A 340 -2.22 -8.38 -25.05
CA ILE A 340 -3.16 -7.90 -24.03
C ILE A 340 -2.76 -6.51 -23.49
N LEU A 341 -1.47 -6.17 -23.53
CA LEU A 341 -1.01 -4.86 -23.08
C LEU A 341 -1.52 -3.74 -23.99
N GLU A 342 -1.67 -4.00 -25.29
CA GLU A 342 -2.18 -3.08 -26.30
C GLU A 342 -3.70 -2.97 -26.27
N ASN A 343 -4.41 -4.06 -25.98
CA ASN A 343 -5.86 -4.09 -25.85
C ASN A 343 -6.27 -4.99 -24.69
N ALA A 344 -6.57 -4.37 -23.54
CA ALA A 344 -6.98 -5.09 -22.32
C ALA A 344 -8.30 -5.86 -22.49
N ARG A 345 -9.14 -5.48 -23.47
CA ARG A 345 -10.43 -6.11 -23.77
C ARG A 345 -10.36 -7.09 -24.93
N LYS A 346 -9.16 -7.42 -25.42
CA LYS A 346 -9.00 -8.41 -26.48
C LYS A 346 -9.63 -9.74 -26.03
N PRO A 347 -10.59 -10.31 -26.79
CA PRO A 347 -11.21 -11.57 -26.42
C PRO A 347 -10.19 -12.71 -26.55
N ILE A 348 -10.37 -13.76 -25.75
CA ILE A 348 -9.70 -15.03 -26.03
C ILE A 348 -10.31 -15.63 -27.30
N GLN A 349 -9.44 -16.16 -28.16
CA GLN A 349 -9.82 -16.83 -29.40
C GLN A 349 -9.24 -18.25 -29.37
N VAL A 350 -10.10 -19.23 -29.65
CA VAL A 350 -9.77 -20.65 -29.77
C VAL A 350 -10.23 -21.08 -31.15
N ASP A 351 -9.33 -21.03 -32.13
CA ASP A 351 -9.68 -21.25 -33.54
C ASP A 351 -10.14 -22.68 -33.82
N ASP A 352 -9.57 -23.65 -33.10
CA ASP A 352 -9.98 -25.05 -33.15
C ASP A 352 -10.13 -25.62 -31.74
N LEU A 353 -11.39 -25.89 -31.34
CA LEU A 353 -11.73 -26.46 -30.04
C LEU A 353 -11.12 -27.86 -29.83
N SER A 354 -10.79 -28.60 -30.90
CA SER A 354 -10.19 -29.93 -30.78
C SER A 354 -8.80 -29.87 -30.11
N THR A 355 -8.11 -28.74 -30.24
CA THR A 355 -6.79 -28.51 -29.64
C THR A 355 -6.82 -28.51 -28.12
N LEU A 356 -7.99 -28.32 -27.49
CA LEU A 356 -8.16 -28.30 -26.04
C LEU A 356 -7.99 -29.69 -25.40
N GLY A 357 -7.99 -30.77 -26.18
CA GLY A 357 -7.83 -32.13 -25.65
C GLY A 357 -9.02 -32.60 -24.80
N LEU A 358 -10.19 -32.01 -25.02
CA LEU A 358 -11.45 -32.39 -24.37
C LEU A 358 -12.23 -33.35 -25.27
N ASN A 359 -12.98 -34.28 -24.67
CA ASN A 359 -13.94 -35.10 -25.39
C ASN A 359 -15.19 -34.27 -25.74
N LEU A 360 -15.13 -33.52 -26.84
CA LEU A 360 -16.16 -32.54 -27.21
C LEU A 360 -17.55 -33.16 -27.44
N ASP A 361 -17.63 -34.46 -27.71
CA ASP A 361 -18.88 -35.18 -27.98
C ASP A 361 -19.51 -35.79 -26.69
N GLU A 362 -18.85 -35.61 -25.55
CA GLU A 362 -19.37 -35.99 -24.23
C GLU A 362 -20.72 -35.32 -23.98
N GLN A 363 -21.72 -36.13 -23.61
CA GLN A 363 -23.10 -35.68 -23.42
C GLN A 363 -23.36 -35.38 -21.94
N GLY A 364 -24.15 -34.35 -21.69
CA GLY A 364 -24.69 -33.99 -20.40
C GLY A 364 -26.15 -33.57 -20.54
N ASP A 365 -26.82 -33.37 -19.41
CA ASP A 365 -28.23 -33.02 -19.41
C ASP A 365 -28.50 -31.89 -18.41
N LEU A 366 -29.07 -30.80 -18.90
CA LEU A 366 -29.35 -29.60 -18.11
C LEU A 366 -30.78 -29.64 -17.57
N ARG A 367 -30.94 -29.31 -16.29
CA ARG A 367 -32.27 -29.14 -15.65
C ARG A 367 -32.75 -27.70 -15.75
N ILE A 368 -33.69 -27.45 -16.65
CA ILE A 368 -34.27 -26.11 -16.89
C ILE A 368 -35.69 -26.07 -16.30
N PRO A 369 -35.98 -25.17 -15.35
CA PRO A 369 -37.31 -25.06 -14.78
C PRO A 369 -38.24 -24.47 -15.81
N GLU A 370 -39.39 -25.09 -15.93
CA GLU A 370 -40.45 -24.65 -16.81
C GLU A 370 -41.37 -23.71 -16.03
N VAL A 371 -41.42 -22.43 -16.44
CA VAL A 371 -42.35 -21.48 -15.83
C VAL A 371 -43.72 -21.69 -16.47
N ARG A 372 -44.63 -22.38 -15.77
CA ARG A 372 -46.04 -22.41 -16.16
C ARG A 372 -46.63 -21.01 -15.98
N SER A 373 -47.20 -20.45 -17.04
CA SER A 373 -47.81 -19.12 -17.04
C SER A 373 -49.02 -18.96 -16.10
N ASN A 374 -49.51 -20.05 -15.48
CA ASN A 374 -50.72 -20.08 -14.63
C ASN A 374 -50.53 -20.84 -13.29
N ALA A 375 -49.32 -20.93 -12.74
CA ALA A 375 -49.11 -21.63 -11.47
C ALA A 375 -49.56 -20.77 -10.27
N SER A 376 -50.60 -21.22 -9.55
CA SER A 376 -50.92 -20.76 -8.20
C SER A 376 -49.86 -21.22 -7.21
N ASP A 377 -49.58 -20.40 -6.19
CA ASP A 377 -48.56 -20.64 -5.16
C ASP A 377 -48.60 -22.08 -4.62
N GLY A 378 -47.56 -22.87 -4.93
CA GLY A 378 -47.32 -24.18 -4.34
C GLY A 378 -47.11 -25.37 -5.28
N GLU A 379 -47.27 -25.23 -6.61
CA GLU A 379 -46.99 -26.34 -7.53
C GLU A 379 -45.48 -26.53 -7.78
N ALA A 380 -45.04 -27.80 -7.70
CA ALA A 380 -43.67 -28.22 -7.91
C ALA A 380 -43.16 -27.74 -9.28
N SER A 381 -42.00 -27.10 -9.31
CA SER A 381 -41.34 -26.69 -10.56
C SER A 381 -41.02 -27.94 -11.39
N GLU A 382 -41.73 -28.15 -12.50
CA GLU A 382 -41.33 -29.14 -13.49
C GLU A 382 -40.01 -28.69 -14.13
N TYR A 383 -39.06 -29.61 -14.23
CA TYR A 383 -37.78 -29.37 -14.89
C TYR A 383 -37.81 -30.07 -16.25
N ARG A 384 -37.60 -29.31 -17.31
CA ARG A 384 -37.30 -29.85 -18.63
C ARG A 384 -35.82 -30.20 -18.71
N HIS A 385 -35.57 -31.41 -19.18
CA HIS A 385 -34.25 -31.91 -19.52
C HIS A 385 -33.85 -31.38 -20.90
N GLN A 386 -32.70 -30.71 -20.98
CA GLN A 386 -32.10 -30.24 -22.23
C GLN A 386 -30.76 -30.94 -22.43
N PRO A 387 -30.63 -31.86 -23.41
CA PRO A 387 -29.34 -32.46 -23.73
C PRO A 387 -28.37 -31.41 -24.23
N ILE A 388 -27.11 -31.53 -23.81
CA ILE A 388 -26.03 -30.63 -24.18
C ILE A 388 -24.72 -31.40 -24.37
N THR A 389 -23.86 -30.92 -25.27
CA THR A 389 -22.51 -31.49 -25.44
C THR A 389 -21.47 -30.69 -24.66
N LEU A 390 -20.33 -31.31 -24.37
CA LEU A 390 -19.17 -30.60 -23.83
C LEU A 390 -18.71 -29.49 -24.79
N ARG A 391 -18.86 -29.68 -26.11
CA ARG A 391 -18.62 -28.65 -27.12
C ARG A 391 -19.45 -27.39 -26.87
N ASP A 392 -20.75 -27.53 -26.66
CA ASP A 392 -21.65 -26.40 -26.42
C ASP A 392 -21.29 -25.69 -25.12
N ALA A 393 -20.95 -26.44 -24.07
CA ALA A 393 -20.48 -25.89 -22.80
C ALA A 393 -19.15 -25.12 -22.96
N VAL A 394 -18.19 -25.63 -23.74
CA VAL A 394 -16.93 -24.93 -24.05
C VAL A 394 -17.21 -23.58 -24.71
N ILE A 395 -18.11 -23.54 -25.71
CA ILE A 395 -18.46 -22.32 -26.43
C ILE A 395 -19.09 -21.30 -25.47
N ASP A 396 -20.04 -21.71 -24.64
CA ASP A 396 -20.71 -20.80 -23.69
C ASP A 396 -19.75 -20.28 -22.61
N VAL A 397 -18.87 -21.14 -22.08
CA VAL A 397 -17.86 -20.72 -21.10
C VAL A 397 -16.89 -19.71 -21.69
N ILE A 398 -16.40 -19.92 -22.93
CA ILE A 398 -15.55 -18.95 -23.62
C ILE A 398 -16.30 -17.62 -23.83
N ALA A 399 -17.58 -17.66 -24.21
CA ALA A 399 -18.39 -16.47 -24.38
C ALA A 399 -18.55 -15.69 -23.05
N GLN A 400 -18.81 -16.38 -21.94
CA GLN A 400 -18.92 -15.75 -20.62
C GLN A 400 -17.59 -15.17 -20.13
N ILE A 401 -16.47 -15.85 -20.41
CA ILE A 401 -15.12 -15.30 -20.16
C ILE A 401 -14.90 -14.02 -20.96
N ASN A 402 -15.24 -14.01 -22.25
CA ASN A 402 -15.09 -12.85 -23.11
C ASN A 402 -16.00 -11.68 -22.71
N ASP A 403 -17.24 -11.94 -22.27
CA ASP A 403 -18.12 -10.92 -21.70
C ASP A 403 -17.52 -10.31 -20.41
N ALA A 404 -16.93 -11.14 -19.54
CA ALA A 404 -16.25 -10.65 -18.34
C ALA A 404 -14.98 -9.84 -18.68
N ILE A 405 -14.21 -10.25 -19.70
CA ILE A 405 -13.06 -9.49 -20.19
C ILE A 405 -13.48 -8.11 -20.72
N ASN A 406 -14.58 -8.03 -21.47
CA ASN A 406 -15.09 -6.75 -21.99
C ASN A 406 -15.44 -5.75 -20.88
N LYS A 407 -15.79 -6.25 -19.69
CA LYS A 407 -16.10 -5.45 -18.49
C LYS A 407 -14.85 -5.05 -17.68
N THR A 408 -13.67 -5.54 -18.05
CA THR A 408 -12.41 -5.23 -17.36
C THR A 408 -12.01 -3.77 -17.59
N SER A 409 -11.51 -3.11 -16.53
CA SER A 409 -10.95 -1.77 -16.62
C SER A 409 -9.61 -1.75 -17.36
N GLU A 410 -9.46 -0.81 -18.30
CA GLU A 410 -8.19 -0.59 -19.02
C GLU A 410 -7.08 -0.07 -18.10
N ASN A 411 -7.46 0.60 -17.00
CA ASN A 411 -6.56 1.24 -16.04
C ASN A 411 -6.18 0.34 -14.84
N ALA A 412 -6.66 -0.91 -14.82
CA ALA A 412 -6.29 -1.88 -13.79
C ALA A 412 -4.78 -2.16 -13.79
N SER A 413 -4.23 -2.55 -12.65
CA SER A 413 -2.82 -2.98 -12.59
C SER A 413 -2.58 -4.18 -13.47
N ILE A 414 -1.34 -4.47 -13.84
CA ILE A 414 -1.07 -5.66 -14.68
C ILE A 414 -1.65 -6.91 -14.02
N LYS A 415 -1.61 -7.01 -12.68
CA LYS A 415 -2.25 -8.11 -11.95
C LYS A 415 -3.77 -8.07 -11.98
N GLY A 416 -4.38 -6.88 -11.87
CA GLY A 416 -5.84 -6.72 -11.91
C GLY A 416 -6.43 -6.74 -13.33
N LYS A 417 -5.62 -6.46 -14.35
CA LYS A 417 -6.01 -6.52 -15.75
C LYS A 417 -6.45 -7.96 -16.04
N ARG A 418 -7.64 -8.10 -16.60
CA ARG A 418 -8.29 -9.38 -16.99
C ARG A 418 -8.37 -10.42 -15.87
N TYR A 419 -8.40 -9.99 -14.61
CA TYR A 419 -8.77 -10.84 -13.50
C TYR A 419 -10.30 -10.88 -13.40
N ILE A 420 -10.91 -12.03 -13.67
CA ILE A 420 -12.35 -12.20 -13.82
C ILE A 420 -12.90 -13.25 -12.86
N LEU A 421 -14.15 -13.06 -12.44
CA LEU A 421 -14.92 -14.04 -11.69
C LEU A 421 -15.99 -14.64 -12.59
N LEU A 422 -15.90 -15.94 -12.85
CA LEU A 422 -17.00 -16.73 -13.40
C LEU A 422 -17.93 -17.13 -12.25
N ASN A 423 -18.98 -16.33 -12.05
CA ASN A 423 -19.88 -16.46 -10.91
C ASN A 423 -20.94 -17.56 -11.14
N THR A 424 -20.82 -18.66 -10.42
CA THR A 424 -21.72 -19.82 -10.51
C THR A 424 -23.04 -19.64 -9.75
N HIS A 425 -23.22 -18.56 -8.98
CA HIS A 425 -24.50 -18.24 -8.32
C HIS A 425 -25.40 -17.37 -9.19
N HIS A 426 -24.80 -16.46 -9.95
CA HIS A 426 -25.56 -15.53 -10.80
C HIS A 426 -25.74 -16.06 -12.22
N SER A 427 -24.83 -16.90 -12.71
CA SER A 427 -24.98 -17.56 -14.01
C SER A 427 -25.47 -18.98 -13.81
N ARG A 428 -26.75 -19.19 -14.10
CA ARG A 428 -27.37 -20.52 -14.08
C ARG A 428 -26.62 -21.51 -14.97
N ARG A 429 -26.21 -21.09 -16.16
CA ARG A 429 -25.43 -21.93 -17.09
C ARG A 429 -24.12 -22.39 -16.47
N LEU A 430 -23.36 -21.49 -15.84
CA LEU A 430 -22.14 -21.86 -15.13
C LEU A 430 -22.41 -22.79 -13.94
N GLN A 431 -23.52 -22.58 -13.23
CA GLN A 431 -23.95 -23.47 -12.15
C GLN A 431 -24.19 -24.89 -12.66
N ASP A 432 -24.86 -25.02 -13.80
CA ASP A 432 -25.16 -26.32 -14.38
C ASP A 432 -23.88 -27.01 -14.87
N TYR A 433 -22.97 -26.28 -15.54
CA TYR A 433 -21.66 -26.81 -15.94
C TYR A 433 -20.75 -27.18 -14.76
N HIS A 434 -20.98 -26.55 -13.60
CA HIS A 434 -20.30 -26.90 -12.35
C HIS A 434 -20.85 -28.21 -11.72
N ARG A 435 -21.98 -28.72 -12.19
CA ARG A 435 -22.60 -29.98 -11.74
C ARG A 435 -22.43 -31.14 -12.72
N LEU A 436 -22.16 -30.85 -13.99
CA LEU A 436 -21.92 -31.86 -15.01
C LEU A 436 -20.53 -32.49 -14.90
N GLY A 437 -20.41 -33.76 -15.28
CA GLY A 437 -19.17 -34.55 -15.22
C GLY A 437 -18.98 -35.33 -13.91
N LEU A 438 -19.92 -35.20 -12.97
CA LEU A 438 -19.98 -35.98 -11.72
C LEU A 438 -21.14 -36.99 -11.76
N PRO A 439 -21.03 -38.14 -11.07
CA PRO A 439 -22.16 -39.06 -10.88
C PRO A 439 -23.30 -38.39 -10.09
N GLU A 440 -24.57 -38.64 -10.46
CA GLU A 440 -25.75 -37.93 -9.92
C GLU A 440 -25.98 -38.08 -8.40
N ASP A 441 -25.37 -39.08 -7.76
CA ASP A 441 -25.71 -39.51 -6.39
C ASP A 441 -24.69 -39.09 -5.30
N LYS A 442 -23.68 -38.28 -5.63
CA LYS A 442 -22.61 -37.94 -4.67
C LYS A 442 -22.78 -36.55 -4.05
N VAL A 443 -22.89 -36.52 -2.72
CA VAL A 443 -22.94 -35.31 -1.89
C VAL A 443 -21.53 -34.78 -1.53
N PHE A 444 -20.52 -35.66 -1.52
CA PHE A 444 -19.11 -35.33 -1.26
C PHE A 444 -18.27 -35.70 -2.48
N VAL A 445 -17.50 -34.73 -2.97
CA VAL A 445 -16.65 -34.84 -4.18
C VAL A 445 -15.20 -34.78 -3.73
N THR A 446 -14.36 -35.73 -4.16
CA THR A 446 -12.91 -35.66 -3.90
C THR A 446 -12.23 -34.66 -4.85
N GLU A 447 -11.00 -34.22 -4.54
CA GLU A 447 -10.25 -33.29 -5.40
C GLU A 447 -10.00 -33.86 -6.81
N GLU A 448 -9.81 -35.18 -6.93
CA GLU A 448 -9.69 -35.89 -8.21
C GLU A 448 -11.02 -35.90 -8.99
N GLU A 449 -12.15 -35.99 -8.30
CA GLU A 449 -13.49 -35.96 -8.89
C GLU A 449 -13.90 -34.53 -9.27
N GLU A 450 -13.47 -33.51 -8.53
CA GLU A 450 -13.68 -32.12 -8.93
C GLU A 450 -13.01 -31.80 -10.28
N ASN A 451 -11.94 -32.50 -10.64
CA ASN A 451 -11.31 -32.40 -11.97
C ASN A 451 -12.14 -33.04 -13.08
N GLN A 452 -13.22 -33.78 -12.76
CA GLN A 452 -14.17 -34.31 -13.75
C GLN A 452 -15.28 -33.29 -14.09
N ILE A 453 -15.48 -32.28 -13.23
CA ILE A 453 -16.47 -31.21 -13.44
C ILE A 453 -16.19 -30.50 -14.76
N TRP A 454 -17.22 -30.41 -15.62
CA TRP A 454 -17.10 -29.82 -16.95
C TRP A 454 -16.52 -28.41 -16.92
N LEU A 455 -17.07 -27.51 -16.07
CA LEU A 455 -16.57 -26.14 -15.97
C LEU A 455 -15.08 -26.08 -15.59
N ARG A 456 -14.64 -26.90 -14.63
CA ARG A 456 -13.22 -26.96 -14.22
C ARG A 456 -12.34 -27.53 -15.33
N ARG A 457 -12.77 -28.58 -16.03
CA ARG A 457 -12.05 -29.17 -17.18
C ARG A 457 -11.85 -28.17 -18.30
N ILE A 458 -12.89 -27.43 -18.64
CA ILE A 458 -12.84 -26.39 -19.69
C ILE A 458 -11.82 -25.31 -19.32
N ILE A 459 -11.90 -24.76 -18.10
CA ILE A 459 -10.96 -23.73 -17.64
C ILE A 459 -9.53 -24.25 -17.62
N ASN A 460 -9.30 -25.46 -17.09
CA ASN A 460 -7.97 -26.07 -17.03
C ASN A 460 -7.41 -26.32 -18.43
N ALA A 461 -8.23 -26.74 -19.40
CA ALA A 461 -7.81 -26.93 -20.78
C ALA A 461 -7.42 -25.59 -21.43
N LEU A 462 -8.19 -24.53 -21.20
CA LEU A 462 -7.87 -23.18 -21.68
C LEU A 462 -6.56 -22.64 -21.08
N VAL A 463 -6.30 -22.90 -19.80
CA VAL A 463 -5.02 -22.57 -19.13
C VAL A 463 -3.86 -23.39 -19.73
N ALA A 464 -4.03 -24.71 -19.86
CA ALA A 464 -2.99 -25.60 -20.38
C ALA A 464 -2.59 -25.28 -21.82
N LYS A 465 -3.52 -24.75 -22.62
CA LYS A 465 -3.29 -24.31 -24.00
C LYS A 465 -2.87 -22.85 -24.12
N GLY A 466 -2.74 -22.13 -23.01
CA GLY A 466 -2.26 -20.75 -22.98
C GLY A 466 -3.26 -19.73 -23.48
N HIS A 467 -4.56 -20.05 -23.50
CA HIS A 467 -5.63 -19.08 -23.76
C HIS A 467 -5.98 -18.26 -22.51
N LEU A 468 -5.74 -18.83 -21.33
CA LEU A 468 -5.83 -18.16 -20.03
C LEU A 468 -4.48 -18.26 -19.33
N PHE A 469 -4.16 -17.30 -18.45
CA PHE A 469 -2.93 -17.34 -17.68
C PHE A 469 -2.99 -18.40 -16.57
N LYS A 470 -4.02 -18.33 -15.71
CA LYS A 470 -4.24 -19.33 -14.64
C LYS A 470 -5.66 -19.32 -14.09
N LEU A 471 -6.02 -20.43 -13.47
CA LEU A 471 -7.09 -20.50 -12.48
C LEU A 471 -6.50 -20.17 -11.11
N ASP A 472 -6.82 -19.00 -10.56
CA ASP A 472 -6.19 -18.49 -9.33
C ASP A 472 -6.84 -19.03 -8.07
N LYS A 473 -8.19 -19.11 -8.05
CA LYS A 473 -8.94 -19.64 -6.91
C LYS A 473 -10.28 -20.19 -7.35
N VAL A 474 -10.71 -21.26 -6.70
CA VAL A 474 -12.10 -21.72 -6.69
C VAL A 474 -12.64 -21.52 -5.28
N ASN A 475 -13.83 -20.95 -5.15
CA ASN A 475 -14.52 -20.88 -3.87
C ASN A 475 -16.02 -21.06 -4.07
N GLY A 476 -16.77 -20.98 -2.97
CA GLY A 476 -18.22 -21.12 -3.01
C GLY A 476 -18.93 -20.19 -4.00
N HIS A 477 -18.33 -19.06 -4.42
CA HIS A 477 -18.93 -18.10 -5.36
C HIS A 477 -18.63 -18.38 -6.85
N GLY A 478 -17.63 -19.22 -7.15
CA GLY A 478 -17.25 -19.56 -8.53
C GLY A 478 -15.73 -19.64 -8.74
N TYR A 479 -15.31 -19.37 -9.98
CA TYR A 479 -13.93 -19.52 -10.45
C TYR A 479 -13.29 -18.16 -10.71
N PHE A 480 -12.21 -17.87 -10.00
CA PHE A 480 -11.38 -16.67 -10.19
C PHE A 480 -10.26 -16.99 -11.16
N ILE A 481 -10.29 -16.35 -12.31
CA ILE A 481 -9.43 -16.64 -13.44
C ILE A 481 -8.64 -15.38 -13.77
N GLN A 482 -7.36 -15.56 -14.04
CA GLN A 482 -6.57 -14.54 -14.69
C GLN A 482 -6.46 -14.89 -16.17
N ALA A 483 -7.12 -14.10 -17.01
CA ALA A 483 -7.29 -14.38 -18.44
C ALA A 483 -6.23 -13.71 -19.30
#